data_AF-A0A3R6CBT2-F1
#
_entry.id   AF-A0A3R6CBT2-F1
#
_cell.length_a   1.000
_cell.length_b   1.000
_cell.length_c   1.000
_cell.angle_alpha   90.00
_cell.angle_beta   90.00
_cell.angle_gamma   90.00
#
_symmetry.space_group_name_H-M   'P 1'
#
loop_
_entity.id
_entity.type
_entity.pdbx_description
1 polymer ?
#
loop_
_entity_poly.entity_id
_entity_poly.type
_entity_poly.pdbx_seq_one_letter_code
_entity_poly.pdbx_strand_id
1 'polypeptide(L)'
;MLDLLESVINSWKSYGINTVSIILYWIAVAWFFLYREDRKKQNIYLYALLSAGLVTVVQCITAKSNSAVSQKAFYLLPIALVTAYAGVEIFSKTLKGKKKWIIIVLYAIIIQSGTGWRFTTEYLSNYNIEHVSLPVGQIAECIENVQQIEQPYVLAPVEVASQLQEYDVNIRVAYGDGYQYTEDDLEQLLYEMQTYGCNMLIVKHQYDDEEYMKKIGMQQVIIFYGYSIYYKL
;
A
#
# COMPACT_ATOMS: atom_id res chain seq x y z
N MET A 1 21.01 11.77 10.72
CA MET A 1 21.52 10.73 9.79
C MET A 1 21.09 9.34 10.23
N LEU A 2 21.25 9.01 11.52
CA LEU A 2 20.75 7.76 12.12
C LEU A 2 19.22 7.59 11.97
N ASP A 3 18.43 8.61 12.29
CA ASP A 3 16.96 8.55 12.19
C ASP A 3 16.46 8.33 10.75
N LEU A 4 17.19 8.85 9.76
CA LEU A 4 16.86 8.70 8.35
C LEU A 4 17.16 7.28 7.88
N LEU A 5 18.28 6.72 8.34
CA LEU A 5 18.68 5.35 8.06
C LEU A 5 17.73 4.34 8.72
N GLU A 6 17.27 4.63 9.94
CA GLU A 6 16.27 3.84 10.65
C GLU A 6 14.90 3.89 9.95
N SER A 7 14.46 5.06 9.47
CA SER A 7 13.24 5.21 8.68
C SER A 7 13.27 4.41 7.37
N VAL A 8 14.40 4.42 6.67
CA VAL A 8 14.61 3.61 5.45
C VAL A 8 14.57 2.12 5.79
N ILE A 9 15.25 1.68 6.85
CA ILE A 9 15.22 0.27 7.29
C ILE A 9 13.81 -0.16 7.65
N ASN A 10 13.05 0.68 8.36
CA ASN A 10 11.68 0.36 8.77
C ASN A 10 10.73 0.30 7.56
N SER A 11 10.89 1.21 6.59
CA SER A 11 10.19 1.14 5.32
C SER A 11 10.50 -0.16 4.58
N TRP A 12 11.77 -0.57 4.58
CA TRP A 12 12.23 -1.81 3.95
C TRP A 12 11.71 -3.07 4.67
N LYS A 13 11.64 -3.06 6.00
CA LYS A 13 11.04 -4.16 6.77
C LYS A 13 9.55 -4.27 6.49
N SER A 14 8.83 -3.16 6.54
CA SER A 14 7.38 -3.12 6.33
C SER A 14 6.98 -3.58 4.92
N TYR A 15 7.70 -3.13 3.89
CA TYR A 15 7.45 -3.56 2.51
C TYR A 15 8.04 -4.95 2.22
N GLY A 16 9.28 -5.17 2.64
CA GLY A 16 10.13 -6.27 2.21
C GLY A 16 9.89 -7.60 2.91
N ILE A 17 9.50 -7.57 4.18
CA ILE A 17 9.18 -8.79 4.94
C ILE A 17 7.76 -9.27 4.58
N ASN A 18 6.86 -8.35 4.24
CA ASN A 18 5.47 -8.67 3.95
C ASN A 18 5.20 -9.10 2.50
N THR A 19 6.17 -8.95 1.59
CA THR A 19 5.97 -9.30 0.18
C THR A 19 7.04 -10.28 -0.33
N VAL A 20 6.63 -11.52 -0.62
CA VAL A 20 7.48 -12.57 -1.22
C VAL A 20 8.15 -12.08 -2.52
N SER A 21 7.50 -11.16 -3.23
CA SER A 21 7.94 -10.61 -4.52
C SER A 21 9.29 -9.89 -4.46
N ILE A 22 9.61 -9.16 -3.38
CA ILE A 22 10.88 -8.43 -3.27
C ILE A 22 12.07 -9.37 -3.00
N ILE A 23 11.85 -10.48 -2.30
CA ILE A 23 12.87 -11.50 -2.06
C ILE A 23 13.22 -12.17 -3.39
N LEU A 24 12.21 -12.52 -4.18
CA LEU A 24 12.41 -13.08 -5.53
C LEU A 24 13.13 -12.11 -6.44
N TYR A 25 12.85 -10.80 -6.33
CA TYR A 25 13.56 -9.77 -7.08
C TYR A 25 15.06 -9.81 -6.79
N TRP A 26 15.46 -9.81 -5.52
CA TRP A 26 16.87 -9.85 -5.15
C TRP A 26 17.55 -11.16 -5.55
N ILE A 27 16.84 -12.30 -5.45
CA ILE A 27 17.32 -13.59 -5.95
C ILE A 27 17.56 -13.52 -7.47
N ALA A 28 16.63 -12.93 -8.23
CA ALA A 28 16.75 -12.76 -9.68
C ALA A 28 17.95 -11.86 -10.05
N VAL A 29 18.13 -10.74 -9.34
CA VAL A 29 19.29 -9.85 -9.53
C VAL A 29 20.61 -10.57 -9.23
N ALA A 30 20.68 -11.30 -8.11
CA ALA A 30 21.85 -12.09 -7.77
C ALA A 30 22.14 -13.18 -8.82
N TRP A 31 21.11 -13.84 -9.34
CA TRP A 31 21.25 -14.82 -10.41
C TRP A 31 21.82 -14.20 -11.70
N PHE A 32 21.33 -13.03 -12.12
CA PHE A 32 21.87 -12.32 -13.27
C PHE A 32 23.34 -11.90 -13.07
N PHE A 33 23.72 -11.55 -11.84
CA PHE A 33 25.09 -11.19 -11.51
C PHE A 33 26.05 -12.40 -11.55
N LEU A 34 25.62 -13.54 -11.00
CA LEU A 34 26.49 -14.72 -10.83
C LEU A 34 26.56 -15.64 -12.06
N TYR A 35 25.46 -15.81 -12.80
CA TYR A 35 25.31 -16.91 -13.76
C TYR A 35 25.18 -16.47 -15.23
N ARG A 36 25.36 -15.18 -15.52
CA ARG A 36 25.20 -14.67 -16.88
C ARG A 36 26.54 -14.39 -17.55
N GLU A 37 26.92 -15.27 -18.49
CA GLU A 37 28.16 -15.17 -19.26
C GLU A 37 28.12 -14.10 -20.38
N ASP A 38 26.92 -13.69 -20.80
CA ASP A 38 26.74 -12.93 -22.05
C ASP A 38 26.79 -11.40 -21.84
N ARG A 39 27.93 -10.78 -22.19
CA ARG A 39 28.25 -9.37 -21.87
C ARG A 39 27.27 -8.35 -22.49
N LYS A 40 26.61 -8.66 -23.62
CA LYS A 40 25.72 -7.71 -24.31
C LYS A 40 24.40 -7.44 -23.60
N LYS A 41 24.01 -8.26 -22.61
CA LYS A 41 22.80 -8.07 -21.79
C LYS A 41 23.11 -7.71 -20.33
N GLN A 42 24.34 -7.28 -20.04
CA GLN A 42 24.81 -6.84 -18.72
C GLN A 42 24.03 -5.65 -18.15
N ASN A 43 23.29 -4.92 -18.98
CA ASN A 43 22.59 -3.75 -18.48
C ASN A 43 21.43 -4.07 -17.54
N ILE A 44 20.89 -5.29 -17.52
CA ILE A 44 19.73 -5.62 -16.65
C ILE A 44 20.08 -5.52 -15.16
N TYR A 45 21.23 -6.04 -14.71
CA TYR A 45 21.61 -5.89 -13.30
C TYR A 45 22.00 -4.44 -12.99
N LEU A 46 22.58 -3.71 -13.96
CA LEU A 46 22.84 -2.28 -13.83
C LEU A 46 21.53 -1.49 -13.67
N TYR A 47 20.52 -1.78 -14.49
CA TYR A 47 19.19 -1.16 -14.37
C TYR A 47 18.52 -1.52 -13.06
N ALA A 48 18.67 -2.77 -12.59
CA ALA A 48 18.16 -3.20 -11.28
C ALA A 48 18.86 -2.50 -10.10
N LEU A 49 20.17 -2.26 -10.20
CA LEU A 49 20.94 -1.49 -9.23
C LEU A 49 20.57 0.00 -9.28
N LEU A 50 20.42 0.57 -10.47
CA LEU A 50 20.00 1.96 -10.66
C LEU A 50 18.57 2.18 -10.14
N SER A 51 17.64 1.25 -10.38
CA SER A 51 16.28 1.33 -9.84
C SER A 51 16.27 1.21 -8.31
N ALA A 52 17.10 0.33 -7.73
CA ALA A 52 17.25 0.24 -6.27
C ALA A 52 17.86 1.52 -5.66
N GLY A 53 18.85 2.11 -6.34
CA GLY A 53 19.43 3.40 -5.96
C GLY A 53 18.40 4.53 -6.02
N LEU A 54 17.62 4.60 -7.10
CA LEU A 54 16.56 5.59 -7.27
C LEU A 54 15.47 5.46 -6.20
N VAL A 55 15.04 4.24 -5.88
CA VAL A 55 14.09 3.97 -4.79
C VAL A 55 14.63 4.44 -3.44
N THR A 56 15.91 4.20 -3.16
CA THR A 56 16.56 4.68 -1.93
C THR A 56 16.58 6.21 -1.86
N VAL A 57 16.87 6.88 -2.98
CA VAL A 57 16.85 8.36 -3.05
C VAL A 57 15.43 8.90 -2.83
N VAL A 58 14.43 8.32 -3.49
CA VAL A 58 13.03 8.71 -3.30
C VAL A 58 12.62 8.52 -1.84
N GLN A 59 13.00 7.40 -1.22
CA GLN A 59 12.74 7.15 0.20
C GLN A 59 13.37 8.19 1.10
N CYS A 60 14.62 8.57 0.87
CA CYS A 60 15.28 9.61 1.64
C CYS A 60 14.56 10.97 1.54
N ILE A 61 13.96 11.28 0.38
CA ILE A 61 13.17 12.50 0.16
C ILE A 61 11.83 12.39 0.90
N THR A 62 11.12 11.28 0.74
CA THR A 62 9.77 11.07 1.28
C THR A 62 9.74 10.73 2.78
N ALA A 63 10.84 10.22 3.34
CA ALA A 63 10.94 9.85 4.76
C ALA A 63 10.72 11.06 5.68
N LYS A 64 10.91 12.29 5.18
CA LYS A 64 10.66 13.52 5.91
C LYS A 64 9.21 14.02 5.84
N SER A 65 8.44 13.57 4.85
CA SER A 65 7.06 14.05 4.63
C SER A 65 6.02 13.07 5.15
N ASN A 66 6.15 11.78 4.87
CA ASN A 66 5.20 10.75 5.30
C ASN A 66 5.79 9.33 5.14
N SER A 67 5.76 8.54 6.22
CA SER A 67 6.25 7.15 6.24
C SER A 67 5.41 6.18 5.40
N ALA A 68 4.16 6.50 5.09
CA ALA A 68 3.34 5.70 4.19
C ALA A 68 3.68 5.97 2.71
N VAL A 69 4.04 7.22 2.37
CA VAL A 69 4.51 7.59 1.03
C VAL A 69 5.88 6.97 0.74
N SER A 70 6.75 6.85 1.76
CA SER A 70 8.06 6.21 1.59
C SER A 70 7.99 4.73 1.22
N GLN A 71 6.94 4.02 1.66
CA GLN A 71 6.73 2.62 1.29
C GLN A 71 6.30 2.47 -0.18
N LYS A 72 5.52 3.42 -0.71
CA LYS A 72 5.08 3.42 -2.13
C LYS A 72 6.24 3.62 -3.11
N ALA A 73 7.36 4.17 -2.67
CA ALA A 73 8.57 4.29 -3.49
C ALA A 73 9.05 2.92 -4.03
N PHE A 74 8.79 1.83 -3.31
CA PHE A 74 9.16 0.48 -3.77
C PHE A 74 8.37 0.02 -5.00
N TYR A 75 7.22 0.63 -5.32
CA TYR A 75 6.50 0.36 -6.57
C TYR A 75 7.26 0.80 -7.83
N LEU A 76 8.28 1.65 -7.69
CA LEU A 76 9.17 2.02 -8.79
C LEU A 76 10.14 0.88 -9.17
N LEU A 77 10.31 -0.13 -8.32
CA LEU A 77 11.13 -1.28 -8.65
C LEU A 77 10.44 -2.12 -9.74
N PRO A 78 11.15 -2.51 -10.81
CA PRO A 78 10.59 -3.36 -11.87
C PRO A 78 10.54 -4.84 -11.42
N ILE A 79 9.94 -5.11 -10.26
CA ILE A 79 9.91 -6.41 -9.58
C ILE A 79 9.34 -7.48 -10.51
N ALA A 80 8.13 -7.25 -11.05
CA ALA A 80 7.45 -8.20 -11.91
C ALA A 80 8.24 -8.51 -13.20
N LEU A 81 8.78 -7.48 -13.86
CA LEU A 81 9.55 -7.63 -15.09
C LEU A 81 10.84 -8.43 -14.89
N VAL A 82 11.62 -8.07 -13.86
CA VAL A 82 12.92 -8.70 -13.60
C VAL A 82 12.76 -10.15 -13.14
N THR A 83 11.79 -10.41 -12.25
CA THR A 83 11.50 -11.77 -11.76
C THR A 83 10.94 -12.68 -12.86
N ALA A 84 9.99 -12.20 -13.66
CA ALA A 84 9.43 -12.96 -14.78
C ALA A 84 10.51 -13.30 -15.82
N TYR A 85 11.37 -12.33 -16.17
CA TYR A 85 12.46 -12.54 -17.11
C TYR A 85 13.46 -13.59 -16.59
N ALA A 86 13.84 -13.53 -15.31
CA ALA A 86 14.71 -14.52 -14.69
C ALA A 86 14.07 -15.92 -14.71
N GLY A 87 12.78 -16.01 -14.37
CA GLY A 87 12.03 -17.26 -14.41
C GLY A 87 12.02 -17.91 -15.79
N VAL A 88 11.71 -17.13 -16.84
CA VAL A 88 11.73 -17.61 -18.23
C VAL A 88 13.14 -18.03 -18.66
N GLU A 89 14.17 -17.27 -18.30
CA GLU A 89 15.55 -17.61 -18.65
C GLU A 89 15.99 -18.92 -17.98
N ILE A 90 15.72 -19.10 -16.68
CA ILE A 90 16.01 -20.33 -15.94
C ILE A 90 15.23 -21.52 -16.52
N PHE A 91 13.94 -21.31 -16.83
CA PHE A 91 13.09 -22.34 -17.40
C PHE A 91 13.57 -22.79 -18.80
N SER A 92 13.97 -21.83 -19.65
CA SER A 92 14.46 -22.11 -21.00
C SER A 92 15.78 -22.88 -21.02
N LYS A 93 16.71 -22.57 -20.10
CA LYS A 93 18.00 -23.27 -19.97
C LYS A 93 17.87 -24.69 -19.36
N THR A 94 16.73 -25.01 -18.74
CA THR A 94 16.53 -26.31 -18.09
C THR A 94 16.16 -27.39 -19.12
N LEU A 95 17.10 -28.27 -19.45
CA LEU A 95 17.00 -29.22 -20.59
C LEU A 95 16.07 -30.44 -20.40
N LYS A 96 15.63 -30.82 -19.17
CA LYS A 96 14.91 -32.10 -18.92
C LYS A 96 13.49 -31.90 -18.37
N GLY A 97 12.51 -32.60 -18.96
CA GLY A 97 11.08 -32.47 -18.66
C GLY A 97 10.69 -32.63 -17.19
N LYS A 98 11.26 -33.58 -16.46
CA LYS A 98 11.00 -33.75 -15.01
C LYS A 98 11.49 -32.56 -14.17
N LYS A 99 12.63 -31.95 -14.54
CA LYS A 99 13.18 -30.77 -13.83
C LYS A 99 12.38 -29.50 -14.15
N LYS A 100 11.82 -29.39 -15.36
CA LYS A 100 10.92 -28.29 -15.72
C LYS A 100 9.64 -28.27 -14.87
N TRP A 101 9.04 -29.42 -14.64
CA TRP A 101 7.86 -29.54 -13.77
C TRP A 101 8.14 -29.10 -12.33
N ILE A 102 9.30 -29.44 -11.78
CA ILE A 102 9.71 -28.97 -10.44
C ILE A 102 9.76 -27.44 -10.39
N ILE A 103 10.34 -26.78 -11.40
CA ILE A 103 10.41 -25.31 -11.47
C ILE A 103 9.02 -24.70 -11.54
N ILE A 104 8.12 -25.26 -12.37
CA ILE A 104 6.73 -24.78 -12.48
C ILE A 104 6.00 -24.89 -11.14
N VAL A 105 6.11 -26.04 -10.46
CA VAL A 105 5.48 -26.26 -9.15
C VAL A 105 6.04 -25.29 -8.11
N LEU A 106 7.35 -25.05 -8.10
CA LEU A 106 7.99 -24.08 -7.21
C LEU A 106 7.47 -22.65 -7.45
N TYR A 107 7.38 -22.22 -8.72
CA TYR A 107 6.82 -20.91 -9.06
C TYR A 107 5.34 -20.81 -8.65
N ALA A 108 4.55 -21.86 -8.85
CA ALA A 108 3.15 -21.89 -8.43
C ALA A 108 3.01 -21.74 -6.91
N ILE A 109 3.82 -22.47 -6.12
CA ILE A 109 3.82 -22.38 -4.66
C ILE A 109 4.22 -20.96 -4.20
N ILE A 110 5.22 -20.37 -4.84
CA ILE A 110 5.71 -19.02 -4.53
C ILE A 110 4.63 -17.96 -4.84
N ILE A 111 3.94 -18.08 -5.96
CA ILE A 111 2.84 -17.18 -6.33
C ILE A 111 1.69 -17.34 -5.31
N GLN A 112 1.31 -18.58 -4.98
CA GLN A 112 0.26 -18.86 -4.01
C GLN A 112 0.60 -18.37 -2.60
N SER A 113 1.86 -18.52 -2.16
CA SER A 113 2.30 -18.00 -0.86
C SER A 113 2.28 -16.47 -0.82
N GLY A 114 2.60 -15.80 -1.93
CA GLY A 114 2.45 -14.35 -2.08
C GLY A 114 1.00 -13.86 -1.92
N THR A 115 0.02 -14.67 -2.33
CA THR A 115 -1.42 -14.35 -2.14
C THR A 115 -1.95 -14.72 -0.75
N GLY A 116 -1.12 -15.28 0.14
CA GLY A 116 -1.53 -15.70 1.48
C GLY A 116 -2.62 -16.78 1.48
N TRP A 117 -2.78 -17.52 0.37
CA TRP A 117 -3.84 -18.51 0.16
C TRP A 117 -5.27 -17.96 0.34
N ARG A 118 -5.45 -16.64 0.24
CA ARG A 118 -6.74 -15.96 0.38
C ARG A 118 -7.53 -16.05 -0.93
N PHE A 119 -7.98 -17.24 -1.28
CA PHE A 119 -8.96 -17.42 -2.36
C PHE A 119 -10.36 -17.26 -1.80
N THR A 120 -10.87 -16.03 -1.78
CA THR A 120 -12.30 -15.80 -1.53
C THR A 120 -13.05 -15.85 -2.88
N THR A 121 -14.23 -16.46 -2.90
CA THR A 121 -15.12 -16.51 -4.08
C THR A 121 -15.59 -15.13 -4.53
N GLU A 122 -15.33 -14.11 -3.72
CA GLU A 122 -15.56 -12.70 -4.00
C GLU A 122 -14.72 -12.18 -5.18
N TYR A 123 -13.46 -12.59 -5.31
CA TYR A 123 -12.59 -12.22 -6.45
C TYR A 123 -13.02 -12.81 -7.79
N LEU A 124 -13.81 -13.88 -7.77
CA LEU A 124 -14.29 -14.56 -8.97
C LEU A 124 -15.72 -14.17 -9.35
N SER A 125 -16.47 -13.55 -8.43
CA SER A 125 -17.93 -13.46 -8.58
C SER A 125 -18.49 -12.12 -9.05
N ASN A 126 -17.76 -11.01 -9.19
CA ASN A 126 -18.41 -9.75 -9.62
C ASN A 126 -17.61 -8.79 -10.53
N TYR A 127 -18.35 -8.31 -11.54
CA TYR A 127 -18.28 -7.10 -12.37
C TYR A 127 -17.28 -6.01 -12.00
N ASN A 128 -16.60 -5.43 -13.02
CA ASN A 128 -15.95 -4.10 -13.04
C ASN A 128 -15.66 -3.52 -11.65
N ILE A 129 -14.81 -4.22 -10.89
CA ILE A 129 -14.33 -3.71 -9.61
C ILE A 129 -13.25 -2.69 -10.02
N GLU A 130 -13.62 -1.42 -10.02
CA GLU A 130 -12.63 -0.35 -10.11
C GLU A 130 -11.60 -0.55 -8.98
N HIS A 131 -10.31 -0.36 -9.29
CA HIS A 131 -9.22 -0.63 -8.34
C HIS A 131 -9.38 0.19 -7.04
N VAL A 132 -10.02 1.35 -7.15
CA VAL A 132 -10.57 2.14 -6.05
C VAL A 132 -12.09 2.07 -6.18
N SER A 133 -12.80 1.83 -5.08
CA SER A 133 -14.26 1.83 -5.12
C SER A 133 -14.79 3.23 -5.45
N LEU A 134 -15.81 3.32 -6.32
CA LEU A 134 -16.49 4.58 -6.66
C LEU A 134 -16.81 5.47 -5.43
N PRO A 135 -17.26 4.92 -4.28
CA PRO A 135 -17.47 5.70 -3.06
C PRO A 135 -16.22 6.43 -2.56
N VAL A 136 -15.03 5.83 -2.66
CA VAL A 136 -13.79 6.41 -2.13
C VAL A 136 -13.30 7.59 -2.97
N GLY A 137 -13.41 7.52 -4.30
CA GLY A 137 -13.05 8.64 -5.16
C GLY A 137 -13.89 9.90 -4.87
N GLN A 138 -15.18 9.70 -4.60
CA GLN A 138 -16.10 10.80 -4.25
C GLN A 138 -15.90 11.30 -2.82
N ILE A 139 -15.56 10.42 -1.87
CA ILE A 139 -15.12 10.82 -0.52
C ILE A 139 -13.89 11.72 -0.61
N ALA A 140 -12.89 11.35 -1.43
CA ALA A 140 -11.68 12.15 -1.61
C ALA A 140 -11.99 13.54 -2.20
N GLU A 141 -12.80 13.60 -3.25
CA GLU A 141 -13.23 14.87 -3.87
C GLU A 141 -14.00 15.75 -2.87
N CYS A 142 -14.83 15.16 -2.00
CA CYS A 142 -15.51 15.91 -0.94
C CYS A 142 -14.52 16.49 0.07
N ILE A 143 -13.51 15.71 0.48
CA ILE A 143 -12.46 16.15 1.41
C ILE A 143 -11.65 17.31 0.80
N GLU A 144 -11.25 17.20 -0.46
CA GLU A 144 -10.49 18.24 -1.17
C GLU A 144 -11.27 19.57 -1.28
N ASN A 145 -12.59 19.48 -1.45
CA ASN A 145 -13.46 20.66 -1.55
C ASN A 145 -13.74 21.37 -0.21
N VAL A 146 -13.28 20.81 0.93
CA VAL A 146 -13.39 21.48 2.24
C VAL A 146 -12.32 22.57 2.34
N GLN A 147 -12.65 23.78 1.87
CA GLN A 147 -11.71 24.93 1.85
C GLN A 147 -11.11 25.28 3.22
N GLN A 148 -11.75 24.89 4.32
CA GLN A 148 -11.28 25.18 5.67
C GLN A 148 -10.13 24.27 6.15
N ILE A 149 -9.79 23.20 5.41
CA ILE A 149 -8.79 22.21 5.83
C ILE A 149 -7.65 22.18 4.82
N GLU A 150 -6.53 22.83 5.15
CA GLU A 150 -5.35 22.84 4.28
C GLU A 150 -4.61 21.48 4.24
N GLN A 151 -4.68 20.69 5.31
CA GLN A 151 -3.99 19.40 5.40
C GLN A 151 -4.91 18.33 6.03
N PRO A 152 -5.80 17.71 5.22
CA PRO A 152 -6.73 16.71 5.72
C PRO A 152 -5.97 15.52 6.31
N TYR A 153 -6.33 15.17 7.53
CA TYR A 153 -5.84 14.00 8.25
C TYR A 153 -7.02 13.25 8.85
N VAL A 154 -7.31 12.11 8.25
CA VAL A 154 -8.57 11.40 8.39
C VAL A 154 -8.39 10.13 9.22
N LEU A 155 -9.25 9.94 10.23
CA LEU A 155 -9.50 8.63 10.82
C LEU A 155 -10.69 7.98 10.09
N ALA A 156 -10.50 6.79 9.54
CA ALA A 156 -11.50 6.13 8.70
C ALA A 156 -11.50 4.60 8.87
N PRO A 157 -12.61 3.93 8.55
CA PRO A 157 -12.67 2.47 8.51
C PRO A 157 -11.58 1.90 7.59
N VAL A 158 -11.08 0.72 7.94
CA VAL A 158 -9.97 0.04 7.22
C VAL A 158 -10.21 -0.04 5.70
N GLU A 159 -11.45 -0.30 5.29
CA GLU A 159 -11.81 -0.45 3.88
C GLU A 159 -11.70 0.87 3.10
N VAL A 160 -12.04 1.99 3.75
CA VAL A 160 -11.97 3.34 3.16
C VAL A 160 -10.54 3.87 3.25
N ALA A 161 -9.91 3.71 4.41
CA ALA A 161 -8.61 4.26 4.73
C ALA A 161 -7.50 3.79 3.76
N SER A 162 -7.50 2.48 3.47
CA SER A 162 -6.53 1.87 2.54
C SER A 162 -6.65 2.43 1.13
N GLN A 163 -7.88 2.56 0.62
CA GLN A 163 -8.15 3.04 -0.74
C GLN A 163 -8.00 4.56 -0.87
N LEU A 164 -8.37 5.32 0.16
CA LEU A 164 -8.34 6.79 0.14
C LEU A 164 -6.92 7.31 -0.08
N GLN A 165 -5.94 6.68 0.58
CA GLN A 165 -4.53 7.01 0.41
C GLN A 165 -3.97 6.58 -0.95
N GLU A 166 -4.53 5.53 -1.57
CA GLU A 166 -4.19 5.12 -2.94
C GLU A 166 -4.73 6.08 -3.98
N TYR A 167 -5.93 6.61 -3.75
CA TYR A 167 -6.59 7.57 -4.64
C TYR A 167 -5.96 8.96 -4.59
N ASP A 168 -5.78 9.53 -3.39
CA ASP A 168 -5.17 10.85 -3.20
C ASP A 168 -4.08 10.80 -2.12
N VAL A 169 -2.85 11.13 -2.53
CA VAL A 169 -1.67 11.14 -1.66
C VAL A 169 -1.59 12.36 -0.75
N ASN A 170 -2.38 13.41 -1.01
CA ASN A 170 -2.42 14.61 -0.18
C ASN A 170 -3.28 14.42 1.07
N ILE A 171 -4.20 13.46 1.04
CA ILE A 171 -5.01 13.08 2.19
C ILE A 171 -4.18 12.17 3.10
N ARG A 172 -3.89 12.64 4.32
CA ARG A 172 -3.27 11.81 5.35
C ARG A 172 -4.35 10.94 5.97
N VAL A 173 -4.01 9.69 6.28
CA VAL A 173 -4.96 8.72 6.85
C VAL A 173 -4.32 8.01 8.04
N ALA A 174 -5.03 7.95 9.16
CA ALA A 174 -4.62 7.21 10.36
C ALA A 174 -4.97 5.74 10.16
N TYR A 175 -4.00 4.97 9.66
CA TYR A 175 -4.20 3.60 9.20
C TYR A 175 -2.92 2.76 9.34
N GLY A 176 -3.05 1.48 9.69
CA GLY A 176 -1.95 0.53 9.84
C GLY A 176 -1.57 0.23 11.30
N ASP A 177 -0.38 -0.33 11.50
CA ASP A 177 0.09 -0.78 12.83
C ASP A 177 0.13 0.38 13.85
N GLY A 178 -0.64 0.26 14.92
CA GLY A 178 -0.75 1.26 16.00
C GLY A 178 -1.98 2.17 15.91
N TYR A 179 -2.72 2.12 14.80
CA TYR A 179 -4.00 2.81 14.65
C TYR A 179 -5.15 1.83 14.85
N GLN A 180 -6.12 2.23 15.65
CA GLN A 180 -7.37 1.51 15.84
C GLN A 180 -8.52 2.34 15.28
N TYR A 181 -9.53 1.63 14.79
CA TYR A 181 -10.79 2.20 14.36
C TYR A 181 -11.89 1.36 15.00
N THR A 182 -12.47 1.89 16.08
CA THR A 182 -13.49 1.18 16.86
C THR A 182 -14.88 1.49 16.31
N GLU A 183 -15.40 0.65 15.41
CA GLU A 183 -16.58 1.01 14.59
C GLU A 183 -17.84 1.33 15.40
N ASP A 184 -18.05 0.66 16.53
CA ASP A 184 -19.29 0.65 17.32
C ASP A 184 -19.28 1.59 18.54
N ASP A 185 -18.18 2.32 18.75
CA ASP A 185 -18.04 3.25 19.87
C ASP A 185 -17.53 4.63 19.38
N LEU A 186 -18.48 5.54 19.23
CA LEU A 186 -18.25 6.88 18.72
C LEU A 186 -17.44 7.75 19.70
N GLU A 187 -17.57 7.55 21.01
CA GLU A 187 -16.73 8.25 22.00
C GLU A 187 -15.28 7.80 21.89
N GLN A 188 -15.07 6.49 21.74
CA GLN A 188 -13.75 5.91 21.53
C GLN A 188 -13.14 6.35 20.20
N LEU A 189 -13.90 6.42 19.10
CA LEU A 189 -13.43 6.97 17.81
C LEU A 189 -12.97 8.43 17.92
N LEU A 190 -13.68 9.24 18.70
CA LEU A 190 -13.30 10.63 18.92
C LEU A 190 -12.04 10.75 19.80
N TYR A 191 -11.91 9.88 20.79
CA TYR A 191 -10.69 9.78 21.58
C TYR A 191 -9.49 9.37 20.71
N GLU A 192 -9.66 8.37 19.86
CA GLU A 192 -8.68 7.91 18.87
C GLU A 192 -8.30 9.04 17.90
N MET A 193 -9.30 9.70 17.31
CA MET A 193 -9.13 10.85 16.41
C MET A 193 -8.28 11.94 17.06
N GLN A 194 -8.57 12.31 18.31
CA GLN A 194 -7.80 13.31 19.04
C GLN A 194 -6.39 12.82 19.39
N THR A 195 -6.25 11.57 19.82
CA THR A 195 -4.97 10.95 20.18
C THR A 195 -4.03 10.89 18.97
N TYR A 196 -4.57 10.61 17.79
CA TYR A 196 -3.81 10.56 16.53
C TYR A 196 -3.58 11.94 15.92
N GLY A 197 -4.28 12.98 16.39
CA GLY A 197 -4.20 14.33 15.83
C GLY A 197 -4.93 14.46 14.49
N CYS A 198 -5.90 13.61 14.22
CA CYS A 198 -6.75 13.69 13.04
C CYS A 198 -7.70 14.88 13.15
N ASN A 199 -7.92 15.59 12.04
CA ASN A 199 -8.86 16.71 11.94
C ASN A 199 -10.15 16.32 11.18
N MET A 200 -10.21 15.10 10.64
CA MET A 200 -11.39 14.53 10.01
C MET A 200 -11.68 13.12 10.51
N LEU A 201 -12.96 12.76 10.50
CA LEU A 201 -13.46 11.45 10.90
C LEU A 201 -14.49 10.96 9.88
N ILE A 202 -14.32 9.73 9.41
CA ILE A 202 -15.30 9.03 8.59
C ILE A 202 -15.96 7.97 9.45
N VAL A 203 -17.29 7.98 9.52
CA VAL A 203 -18.10 7.05 10.33
C VAL A 203 -19.06 6.28 9.43
N LYS A 204 -19.25 4.98 9.66
CA LYS A 204 -20.32 4.23 8.97
C LYS A 204 -21.68 4.72 9.47
N HIS A 205 -22.65 5.00 8.57
CA HIS A 205 -23.97 5.55 8.93
C HIS A 205 -24.68 4.80 10.06
N GLN A 206 -24.48 3.49 10.14
CA GLN A 206 -25.10 2.65 11.17
C GLN A 206 -24.64 2.96 12.61
N TYR A 207 -23.50 3.63 12.75
CA TYR A 207 -22.90 4.04 14.02
C TYR A 207 -22.80 5.57 14.15
N ASP A 208 -23.41 6.30 13.21
CA ASP A 208 -23.39 7.75 13.21
C ASP A 208 -24.45 8.34 14.14
N ASP A 209 -24.08 9.43 14.83
CA ASP A 209 -24.98 10.23 15.66
C ASP A 209 -24.72 11.72 15.36
N GLU A 210 -25.46 12.25 14.39
CA GLU A 210 -25.33 13.64 13.91
C GLU A 210 -25.59 14.66 15.02
N GLU A 211 -26.55 14.40 15.92
CA GLU A 211 -26.90 15.33 16.99
C GLU A 211 -25.76 15.43 18.01
N TYR A 212 -25.21 14.28 18.40
CA TYR A 212 -24.06 14.22 19.28
C TYR A 212 -22.82 14.86 18.64
N MET A 213 -22.52 14.54 17.37
CA MET A 213 -21.38 15.11 16.63
C MET A 213 -21.44 16.64 16.55
N LYS A 214 -22.62 17.21 16.28
CA LYS A 214 -22.80 18.67 16.29
C LYS A 214 -22.59 19.28 17.67
N LYS A 215 -23.08 18.62 18.73
CA LYS A 215 -22.94 19.10 20.12
C LYS A 215 -21.48 19.21 20.56
N ILE A 216 -20.63 18.32 20.10
CA ILE A 216 -19.19 18.33 20.40
C ILE A 216 -18.35 19.21 19.44
N GLY A 217 -19.01 19.92 18.52
CA GLY A 217 -18.39 20.87 17.61
C GLY A 217 -17.82 20.27 16.32
N MET A 218 -18.19 19.03 15.97
CA MET A 218 -17.86 18.47 14.66
C MET A 218 -18.80 19.05 13.60
N GLN A 219 -18.23 19.42 12.46
CA GLN A 219 -18.98 19.90 11.30
C GLN A 219 -19.08 18.78 10.28
N GLN A 220 -20.29 18.54 9.77
CA GLN A 220 -20.54 17.51 8.78
C GLN A 220 -20.24 18.06 7.38
N VAL A 221 -19.45 17.32 6.60
CA VAL A 221 -19.19 17.63 5.19
C VAL A 221 -20.30 17.07 4.32
N ILE A 222 -20.55 15.76 4.44
CA ILE A 222 -21.50 15.02 3.60
C ILE A 222 -21.88 13.66 4.23
N ILE A 223 -23.06 13.15 3.86
CA ILE A 223 -23.55 11.78 4.08
C ILE A 223 -23.56 11.09 2.72
N PHE A 224 -22.82 10.00 2.55
CA PHE A 224 -22.68 9.37 1.23
C PHE A 224 -22.30 7.89 1.29
N TYR A 225 -22.94 7.05 0.46
CA TYR A 225 -22.70 5.59 0.35
C TYR A 225 -22.53 4.83 1.67
N GLY A 226 -23.26 5.21 2.72
CA GLY A 226 -23.17 4.53 4.00
C GLY A 226 -22.07 5.08 4.93
N TYR A 227 -21.45 6.22 4.59
CA TYR A 227 -20.48 6.92 5.41
C TYR A 227 -20.82 8.40 5.63
N SER A 228 -20.66 8.84 6.86
CA SER A 228 -20.77 10.24 7.28
C SER A 228 -19.37 10.80 7.50
N ILE A 229 -19.09 11.95 6.89
CA ILE A 229 -17.78 12.60 6.99
C ILE A 229 -17.92 13.84 7.88
N TYR A 230 -17.10 13.88 8.92
CA TYR A 230 -17.02 14.99 9.84
C TYR A 230 -15.62 15.59 9.86
N TYR A 231 -15.55 16.88 10.18
CA TYR A 231 -14.29 17.56 10.47
C TYR A 231 -14.38 18.43 11.72
N LYS A 232 -13.22 18.73 12.28
CA LYS A 232 -13.04 19.64 13.40
C LYS A 232 -12.07 20.74 12.99
N LEU A 233 -12.51 22.00 13.19
CA LEU A 233 -11.65 23.18 13.04
C LEU A 233 -10.71 23.34 14.24
#